data_AF-A0A7X4AQX1-F1
#
_entry.id   AF-A0A7X4AQX1-F1
#
_cell.length_a   1.000
_cell.length_b   1.000
_cell.length_c   1.000
_cell.angle_alpha   90.00
_cell.angle_beta   90.00
_cell.angle_gamma   90.00
#
_symmetry.space_group_name_H-M   'P 1'
#
loop_
_entity.id
_entity.type
_entity.pdbx_description
1 polymer ?
#
loop_
_entity_poly.entity_id
_entity_poly.type
_entity_poly.pdbx_seq_one_letter_code
_entity_poly.pdbx_strand_id
1 'polypeptide(L)'
;MRQYTNITAMKRITLLLLFFFLCFNNTLENAAENEPAAETGNELVGEIAKNVEDGMAHYNKRRKALEKLVRKPLTEAHQKLLRQLLQHTGTLDATLSSAPYLAYLEAEVGKEYKDFLAYVAAMPTPKQKTTVLFSLKKMLPPKTKADALAICTDYYFKFRVLLVKEPNTLDDLNALIAFQTKHLMEPLMTIYPAAELFSHMSELTQMGMVTNLEAQMSTEVFHDVWREWLKKHGASEGLLRCAIATPAEFALTRSFFEDTAAFEKWIQTPLKIEKKSEKKKGQPKK
;
A
#
# COMPACT_ATOMS: atom_id res chain seq x y z
N MET A 1 -4.01 -1.32 -16.25
CA MET A 1 -2.78 -2.11 -16.48
C MET A 1 -2.26 -2.67 -15.16
N ARG A 2 -1.80 -1.84 -14.21
CA ARG A 2 -1.28 -2.29 -12.89
C ARG A 2 -2.20 -3.16 -12.04
N GLN A 3 -3.51 -2.88 -12.00
CA GLN A 3 -4.48 -3.76 -11.33
C GLN A 3 -4.53 -5.17 -11.96
N TYR A 4 -4.50 -5.25 -13.29
CA TYR A 4 -4.43 -6.52 -14.01
C TYR A 4 -3.08 -7.21 -13.79
N THR A 5 -1.98 -6.47 -13.65
CA THR A 5 -0.67 -7.04 -13.31
C THR A 5 -0.68 -7.66 -11.92
N ASN A 6 -1.27 -7.01 -10.90
CA ASN A 6 -1.41 -7.60 -9.57
C ASN A 6 -2.24 -8.88 -9.60
N ILE A 7 -3.38 -8.89 -10.30
CA ILE A 7 -4.19 -10.11 -10.45
C ILE A 7 -3.39 -11.21 -11.15
N THR A 8 -2.58 -10.86 -12.15
CA THR A 8 -1.73 -11.82 -12.88
C THR A 8 -0.57 -12.32 -12.03
N ALA A 9 0.06 -11.46 -11.22
CA ALA A 9 1.11 -11.80 -10.25
C ALA A 9 0.58 -12.77 -9.21
N MET A 10 -0.61 -12.49 -8.66
CA MET A 10 -1.27 -13.38 -7.72
C MET A 10 -1.56 -14.74 -8.36
N LYS A 11 -2.13 -14.79 -9.58
CA LYS A 11 -2.34 -16.06 -10.29
C LYS A 11 -1.03 -16.83 -10.51
N ARG A 12 0.06 -16.13 -10.85
CA ARG A 12 1.38 -16.77 -11.03
C ARG A 12 1.99 -17.24 -9.73
N ILE A 13 1.83 -16.51 -8.62
CA ILE A 13 2.27 -16.97 -7.29
C ILE A 13 1.46 -18.18 -6.86
N THR A 14 0.14 -18.18 -7.06
CA THR A 14 -0.69 -19.36 -6.80
C THR A 14 -0.23 -20.55 -7.65
N LEU A 15 0.07 -20.35 -8.94
CA LEU A 15 0.68 -21.37 -9.82
C LEU A 15 2.08 -21.80 -9.37
N LEU A 16 2.90 -20.87 -8.87
CA LEU A 16 4.25 -21.15 -8.37
C LEU A 16 4.16 -22.00 -7.10
N LEU A 17 3.29 -21.63 -6.17
CA LEU A 17 3.01 -22.39 -4.94
C LEU A 17 2.42 -23.77 -5.26
N LEU A 18 1.53 -23.88 -6.26
CA LEU A 18 1.05 -25.16 -6.80
C LEU A 18 2.18 -25.98 -7.43
N PHE A 19 3.13 -25.35 -8.12
CA PHE A 19 4.29 -26.01 -8.71
C PHE A 19 5.29 -26.48 -7.64
N PHE A 20 5.58 -25.65 -6.63
CA PHE A 20 6.35 -26.04 -5.46
C PHE A 20 5.70 -27.27 -4.80
N PHE A 21 4.38 -27.28 -4.60
CA PHE A 21 3.68 -28.46 -4.12
C PHE A 21 3.89 -29.72 -5.00
N LEU A 22 3.70 -29.63 -6.32
CA LEU A 22 3.90 -30.77 -7.23
C LEU A 22 5.35 -31.30 -7.22
N CYS A 23 6.33 -30.43 -7.01
CA CYS A 23 7.74 -30.80 -6.93
C CYS A 23 8.14 -31.37 -5.56
N PHE A 24 7.49 -30.94 -4.47
CA PHE A 24 7.82 -31.34 -3.09
C PHE A 24 6.90 -32.43 -2.52
N ASN A 25 5.79 -32.77 -3.19
CA ASN A 25 4.89 -33.89 -2.83
C ASN A 25 5.23 -35.23 -3.50
N ASN A 26 6.14 -35.28 -4.48
CA ASN A 26 6.68 -36.56 -4.95
C ASN A 26 7.59 -37.25 -3.91
N THR A 27 7.74 -36.68 -2.70
CA THR A 27 8.52 -37.25 -1.59
C THR A 27 7.72 -37.62 -0.34
N LEU A 28 6.39 -37.51 -0.35
CA LEU A 28 5.54 -37.85 0.81
C LEU A 28 4.36 -38.75 0.41
N GLU A 29 4.65 -39.90 -0.20
CA GLU A 29 3.83 -41.09 0.03
C GLU A 29 4.03 -41.49 1.49
N ASN A 30 2.97 -41.37 2.30
CA ASN A 30 2.76 -41.91 3.67
C ASN A 30 2.53 -40.82 4.72
N ALA A 31 1.27 -40.37 4.83
CA ALA A 31 0.60 -40.18 6.12
C ALA A 31 -0.87 -39.85 5.87
N ALA A 32 -1.72 -40.88 5.94
CA ALA A 32 -3.16 -40.70 6.09
C ALA A 32 -3.51 -40.59 7.57
N GLU A 33 -4.70 -40.01 7.80
CA GLU A 33 -5.46 -39.87 9.05
C GLU A 33 -5.31 -38.53 9.78
N ASN A 34 -6.37 -37.72 9.65
CA ASN A 34 -6.62 -36.36 10.13
C ASN A 34 -6.28 -35.20 9.17
N GLU A 35 -6.53 -35.38 7.87
CA GLU A 35 -6.50 -34.25 6.93
C GLU A 35 -7.71 -33.32 7.15
N PRO A 36 -7.52 -32.00 7.31
CA PRO A 36 -8.61 -31.05 7.09
C PRO A 36 -9.10 -31.22 5.64
N ALA A 37 -10.43 -31.14 5.43
CA ALA A 37 -11.04 -31.31 4.11
C ALA A 37 -10.29 -30.49 3.04
N ALA A 38 -9.56 -31.18 2.17
CA ALA A 38 -8.76 -30.56 1.12
C ALA A 38 -9.69 -29.85 0.11
N GLU A 39 -9.41 -28.59 -0.21
CA GLU A 39 -10.20 -27.80 -1.18
C GLU A 39 -10.10 -28.47 -2.57
N THR A 40 -11.16 -29.13 -3.07
CA THR A 40 -11.05 -29.81 -4.36
C THR A 40 -10.74 -28.80 -5.49
N GLY A 41 -9.98 -29.20 -6.51
CA GLY A 41 -9.41 -28.26 -7.49
C GLY A 41 -10.42 -27.33 -8.19
N ASN A 42 -11.67 -27.76 -8.37
CA ASN A 42 -12.74 -26.92 -8.93
C ASN A 42 -13.35 -25.96 -7.89
N GLU A 43 -13.45 -26.37 -6.63
CA GLU A 43 -13.94 -25.54 -5.52
C GLU A 43 -12.92 -24.45 -5.16
N LEU A 44 -11.64 -24.80 -5.10
CA LEU A 44 -10.52 -23.87 -4.90
C LEU A 44 -10.51 -22.75 -5.96
N VAL A 45 -10.69 -23.11 -7.24
CA VAL A 45 -10.74 -22.13 -8.33
C VAL A 45 -11.96 -21.20 -8.22
N GLY A 46 -13.13 -21.75 -7.87
CA GLY A 46 -14.34 -20.97 -7.63
C GLY A 46 -14.22 -20.01 -6.44
N GLU A 47 -13.62 -20.48 -5.35
CA GLU A 47 -13.39 -19.67 -4.14
C GLU A 47 -12.37 -18.55 -4.40
N ILE A 48 -11.26 -18.84 -5.08
CA ILE A 48 -10.29 -17.82 -5.48
C ILE A 48 -10.95 -16.76 -6.37
N ALA A 49 -11.77 -17.17 -7.35
CA ALA A 49 -12.46 -16.23 -8.24
C ALA A 49 -13.41 -15.31 -7.46
N LYS A 50 -14.22 -15.87 -6.55
CA LYS A 50 -15.10 -15.10 -5.68
C LYS A 50 -14.32 -14.15 -4.76
N ASN A 51 -13.24 -14.63 -4.15
CA ASN A 51 -12.37 -13.82 -3.29
C ASN A 51 -11.76 -12.64 -4.06
N VAL A 52 -11.40 -12.83 -5.33
CA VAL A 52 -10.94 -11.76 -6.23
C VAL A 52 -12.04 -10.73 -6.47
N GLU A 53 -13.26 -11.16 -6.77
CA GLU A 53 -14.39 -10.24 -7.00
C GLU A 53 -14.73 -9.43 -5.74
N ASP A 54 -14.86 -10.08 -4.58
CA ASP A 54 -15.14 -9.46 -3.30
C ASP A 54 -14.03 -8.48 -2.89
N GLY A 55 -12.76 -8.89 -3.07
CA GLY A 55 -11.60 -8.04 -2.83
C GLY A 55 -11.58 -6.80 -3.72
N MET A 56 -11.96 -6.93 -5.00
CA MET A 56 -12.02 -5.81 -5.94
C MET A 56 -13.18 -4.85 -5.66
N ALA A 57 -14.35 -5.36 -5.27
CA ALA A 57 -15.47 -4.54 -4.85
C ALA A 57 -15.11 -3.73 -3.59
N HIS A 58 -14.48 -4.37 -2.61
CA HIS A 58 -13.99 -3.71 -1.41
C HIS A 58 -12.93 -2.64 -1.74
N TYR A 59 -11.94 -2.97 -2.56
CA TYR A 59 -10.90 -2.04 -3.04
C TYR A 59 -11.52 -0.78 -3.65
N ASN A 60 -12.47 -0.92 -4.57
CA ASN A 60 -13.08 0.24 -5.25
C ASN A 60 -13.87 1.13 -4.28
N LYS A 61 -14.62 0.53 -3.35
CA LYS A 61 -15.34 1.26 -2.31
C LYS A 61 -14.37 2.01 -1.38
N ARG A 62 -13.31 1.34 -0.95
CA ARG A 62 -12.27 1.88 -0.07
C ARG A 62 -11.52 3.03 -0.74
N ARG A 63 -11.14 2.86 -2.01
CA ARG A 63 -10.47 3.90 -2.81
C ARG A 63 -11.30 5.17 -2.86
N LYS A 64 -12.58 5.08 -3.23
CA LYS A 64 -13.50 6.24 -3.25
C LYS A 64 -13.61 6.91 -1.88
N ALA A 65 -13.70 6.12 -0.81
CA ALA A 65 -13.77 6.65 0.55
C ALA A 65 -12.48 7.38 0.96
N LEU A 66 -11.32 6.82 0.60
CA LEU A 66 -10.02 7.42 0.87
C LEU A 66 -9.83 8.70 0.05
N GLU A 67 -10.10 8.68 -1.25
CA GLU A 67 -10.05 9.88 -2.11
C GLU A 67 -10.95 11.00 -1.55
N LYS A 68 -12.18 10.67 -1.13
CA LYS A 68 -13.09 11.64 -0.50
C LYS A 68 -12.52 12.18 0.81
N LEU A 69 -11.88 11.34 1.62
CA LEU A 69 -11.28 11.74 2.90
C LEU A 69 -10.11 12.69 2.68
N VAL A 70 -9.17 12.32 1.81
CA VAL A 70 -7.94 13.07 1.56
C VAL A 70 -8.24 14.40 0.85
N ARG A 71 -9.25 14.43 -0.03
CA ARG A 71 -9.68 15.66 -0.74
C ARG A 71 -10.52 16.61 0.11
N LYS A 72 -10.81 16.28 1.37
CA LYS A 72 -11.55 17.21 2.24
C LYS A 72 -10.80 18.55 2.32
N PRO A 73 -11.51 19.68 2.17
CA PRO A 73 -10.91 20.98 2.43
C PRO A 73 -10.34 21.05 3.85
N LEU A 74 -9.25 21.78 4.02
CA LEU A 74 -8.73 22.10 5.35
C LEU A 74 -9.81 22.85 6.14
N THR A 75 -9.99 22.48 7.41
CA THR A 75 -10.85 23.18 8.37
C THR A 75 -10.31 24.58 8.66
N GLU A 76 -11.12 25.44 9.28
CA GLU A 76 -10.66 26.79 9.67
C GLU A 76 -9.43 26.77 10.59
N ALA A 77 -9.37 25.80 11.52
CA ALA A 77 -8.20 25.60 12.38
C ALA A 77 -6.96 25.24 11.56
N HIS A 78 -7.10 24.32 10.59
CA HIS A 78 -6.02 23.93 9.68
C HIS A 78 -5.59 25.07 8.75
N GLN A 79 -6.52 25.90 8.27
CA GLN A 79 -6.20 27.08 7.46
C GLN A 79 -5.47 28.15 8.28
N LYS A 80 -5.84 28.33 9.56
CA LYS A 80 -5.11 29.22 10.48
C LYS A 80 -3.68 28.73 10.69
N LEU A 81 -3.50 27.43 10.94
CA LEU A 81 -2.18 26.81 11.05
C LEU A 81 -1.37 27.03 9.76
N LEU A 82 -1.94 26.73 8.59
CA LEU A 82 -1.28 26.94 7.30
C LEU A 82 -0.77 28.38 7.13
N ARG A 83 -1.59 29.38 7.46
CA ARG A 83 -1.19 30.79 7.40
C ARG A 83 -0.01 31.12 8.31
N GLN A 84 0.06 30.53 9.50
CA GLN A 84 1.21 30.69 10.40
C GLN A 84 2.45 30.04 9.81
N LEU A 85 2.34 28.82 9.29
CA LEU A 85 3.49 28.09 8.73
C LEU A 85 4.06 28.75 7.46
N LEU A 86 3.21 29.37 6.64
CA LEU A 86 3.64 30.10 5.45
C LEU A 86 4.48 31.35 5.74
N GLN A 87 4.51 31.83 6.99
CA GLN A 87 5.36 32.96 7.40
C GLN A 87 6.82 32.54 7.63
N HIS A 88 7.10 31.24 7.72
CA HIS A 88 8.46 30.73 7.89
C HIS A 88 9.23 30.74 6.56
N THR A 89 10.47 31.21 6.60
CA THR A 89 11.37 31.31 5.42
C THR A 89 12.38 30.16 5.33
N GLY A 90 12.26 29.15 6.21
CA GLY A 90 13.16 27.99 6.27
C GLY A 90 12.80 26.88 5.29
N THR A 91 13.53 25.76 5.39
CA THR A 91 13.18 24.52 4.68
C THR A 91 11.86 23.97 5.20
N LEU A 92 11.20 23.10 4.42
CA LEU A 92 9.94 22.46 4.84
C LEU A 92 10.11 21.75 6.20
N ASP A 93 11.17 20.96 6.36
CA ASP A 93 11.39 20.22 7.60
C ASP A 93 11.61 21.16 8.80
N ALA A 94 12.24 22.32 8.60
CA ALA A 94 12.37 23.35 9.64
C ALA A 94 11.02 24.01 9.97
N THR A 95 10.21 24.32 8.96
CA THR A 95 8.86 24.86 9.13
C THR A 95 7.94 23.87 9.86
N LEU A 96 8.01 22.59 9.52
CA LEU A 96 7.27 21.53 10.22
C LEU A 96 7.84 21.21 11.60
N SER A 97 9.08 21.63 11.89
CA SER A 97 9.67 21.54 13.24
C SER A 97 9.36 22.76 14.11
N SER A 98 8.55 23.70 13.62
CA SER A 98 8.12 24.86 14.39
C SER A 98 7.11 24.48 15.48
N ALA A 99 7.13 25.22 16.59
CA ALA A 99 6.18 25.05 17.70
C ALA A 99 4.70 24.93 17.26
N PRO A 100 4.15 25.77 16.35
CA PRO A 100 2.75 25.64 15.95
C PRO A 100 2.44 24.31 15.24
N TYR A 101 3.36 23.78 14.42
CA TYR A 101 3.13 22.48 13.79
C TYR A 101 3.31 21.33 14.77
N LEU A 102 4.29 21.39 15.68
CA LEU A 102 4.51 20.33 16.67
C LEU A 102 3.33 20.20 17.65
N ALA A 103 2.74 21.31 18.09
CA ALA A 103 1.53 21.29 18.93
C ALA A 103 0.32 20.70 18.17
N TYR A 104 0.17 21.06 16.88
CA TYR A 104 -0.83 20.45 16.01
C TYR A 104 -0.59 18.93 15.85
N LEU A 105 0.65 18.54 15.60
CA LEU A 105 1.03 17.15 15.39
C LEU A 105 0.72 16.31 16.63
N GLU A 106 1.09 16.80 17.82
CA GLU A 106 0.78 16.14 19.10
C GLU A 106 -0.72 15.89 19.26
N ALA A 107 -1.57 16.88 18.95
CA ALA A 107 -3.02 16.73 19.03
C ALA A 107 -3.57 15.66 18.06
N GLU A 108 -3.03 15.56 16.85
CA GLU A 108 -3.46 14.59 15.85
C GLU A 108 -2.96 13.17 16.11
N VAL A 109 -1.69 13.04 16.54
CA VAL A 109 -1.01 11.76 16.64
C VAL A 109 -0.98 11.20 18.06
N GLY A 110 -1.23 12.05 19.07
CA GLY A 110 -1.27 11.71 20.49
C GLY A 110 0.10 11.48 21.12
N LYS A 111 1.16 12.05 20.53
CA LYS A 111 2.53 11.93 21.03
C LYS A 111 3.33 13.18 20.70
N GLU A 112 4.07 13.66 21.69
CA GLU A 112 5.03 14.75 21.53
C GLU A 112 6.32 14.26 20.84
N TYR A 113 6.83 15.08 19.92
CA TYR A 113 8.11 14.86 19.25
C TYR A 113 8.95 16.13 19.34
N LYS A 114 10.27 15.95 19.51
CA LYS A 114 11.23 17.06 19.60
C LYS A 114 11.20 17.97 18.36
N ASP A 115 11.13 17.36 17.19
CA ASP A 115 11.10 18.02 15.90
C ASP A 115 10.40 17.11 14.87
N PHE A 116 10.15 17.62 13.67
CA PHE A 116 9.46 16.85 12.64
C PHE A 116 10.28 15.66 12.15
N LEU A 117 11.60 15.77 12.11
CA LEU A 117 12.48 14.68 11.66
C LEU A 117 12.47 13.51 12.65
N ALA A 118 12.36 13.78 13.95
CA ALA A 118 12.16 12.74 14.97
C ALA A 118 10.83 12.00 14.77
N TYR A 119 9.78 12.68 14.31
CA TYR A 119 8.52 12.03 13.94
C TYR A 119 8.65 11.19 12.66
N VAL A 120 9.33 11.72 11.63
CA VAL A 120 9.63 10.98 10.39
C VAL A 120 10.45 9.73 10.67
N ALA A 121 11.47 9.81 11.53
CA ALA A 121 12.31 8.68 11.92
C ALA A 121 11.55 7.60 12.72
N ALA A 122 10.44 7.95 13.37
CA ALA A 122 9.58 7.01 14.09
C ALA A 122 8.61 6.24 13.17
N MET A 123 8.62 6.49 11.86
CA MET A 123 7.70 5.86 10.91
C MET A 123 8.13 4.45 10.49
N PRO A 124 7.18 3.53 10.27
CA PRO A 124 5.76 3.63 10.63
C PRO A 124 5.54 3.52 12.16
N THR A 125 4.72 4.42 12.72
CA THR A 125 4.43 4.42 14.15
C THR A 125 3.55 3.24 14.59
N PRO A 126 3.54 2.86 15.89
CA PRO A 126 2.64 1.82 16.40
C PRO A 126 1.15 2.08 16.07
N LYS A 127 0.67 3.33 16.21
CA LYS A 127 -0.71 3.71 15.87
C LYS A 127 -1.03 3.46 14.40
N GLN A 128 -0.08 3.74 13.50
CA GLN A 128 -0.25 3.51 12.06
C GLN A 128 -0.22 2.02 11.72
N LYS A 129 0.69 1.24 12.32
CA LYS A 129 0.71 -0.23 12.20
C LYS A 129 -0.62 -0.83 12.65
N THR A 130 -1.13 -0.43 13.81
CA THR A 130 -2.44 -0.85 14.33
C THR A 130 -3.59 -0.48 13.39
N THR A 131 -3.56 0.72 12.81
CA THR A 131 -4.58 1.16 11.84
C THR A 131 -4.61 0.27 10.59
N VAL A 132 -3.43 -0.05 10.05
CA VAL A 132 -3.30 -0.96 8.89
C VAL A 132 -3.76 -2.37 9.28
N LEU A 133 -3.33 -2.88 10.43
CA LEU A 133 -3.75 -4.18 10.96
C LEU A 133 -5.28 -4.28 11.05
N PHE A 134 -5.96 -3.26 11.60
CA PHE A 134 -7.42 -3.24 11.66
C PHE A 134 -8.08 -3.10 10.28
N SER A 135 -7.44 -2.44 9.32
CA SER A 135 -7.90 -2.40 7.92
C SER A 135 -7.85 -3.81 7.32
N LEU A 136 -6.71 -4.50 7.44
CA LEU A 136 -6.50 -5.85 6.93
C LEU A 136 -7.45 -6.86 7.59
N LYS A 137 -7.64 -6.78 8.91
CA LYS A 137 -8.58 -7.64 9.65
C LYS A 137 -10.03 -7.53 9.15
N LYS A 138 -10.43 -6.38 8.60
CA LYS A 138 -11.78 -6.19 8.02
C LYS A 138 -11.92 -6.77 6.61
N MET A 139 -10.81 -6.97 5.91
CA MET A 139 -10.77 -7.42 4.52
C MET A 139 -10.44 -8.90 4.37
N LEU A 140 -9.75 -9.46 5.36
CA LEU A 140 -9.35 -10.87 5.40
C LEU A 140 -10.39 -11.71 6.17
N PRO A 141 -10.41 -13.04 5.96
CA PRO A 141 -11.31 -13.92 6.66
C PRO A 141 -11.24 -13.75 8.19
N PRO A 142 -12.37 -13.84 8.91
CA PRO A 142 -12.37 -13.72 10.38
C PRO A 142 -11.47 -14.75 11.08
N LYS A 143 -11.22 -15.89 10.43
CA LYS A 143 -10.36 -16.98 10.93
C LYS A 143 -8.86 -16.74 10.74
N THR A 144 -8.44 -15.65 10.08
CA THR A 144 -7.02 -15.41 9.81
C THR A 144 -6.22 -15.24 11.10
N LYS A 145 -5.11 -15.98 11.20
CA LYS A 145 -4.23 -16.03 12.37
C LYS A 145 -3.64 -14.64 12.67
N ALA A 146 -3.46 -14.33 13.96
CA ALA A 146 -2.87 -13.05 14.38
C ALA A 146 -1.46 -12.82 13.81
N ASP A 147 -0.63 -13.87 13.78
CA ASP A 147 0.72 -13.80 13.21
C ASP A 147 0.70 -13.56 11.70
N ALA A 148 -0.27 -14.13 10.98
CA ALA A 148 -0.48 -13.87 9.56
C ALA A 148 -0.87 -12.41 9.30
N LEU A 149 -1.74 -11.83 10.15
CA LEU A 149 -2.07 -10.40 10.09
C LEU A 149 -0.85 -9.51 10.36
N ALA A 150 0.02 -9.90 11.29
CA ALA A 150 1.26 -9.17 11.58
C ALA A 150 2.21 -9.20 10.37
N ILE A 151 2.38 -10.36 9.73
CA ILE A 151 3.17 -10.51 8.50
C ILE A 151 2.60 -9.64 7.37
N CYS A 152 1.28 -9.69 7.12
CA CYS A 152 0.63 -8.84 6.12
C CYS A 152 0.81 -7.35 6.44
N THR A 153 0.72 -6.96 7.70
CA THR A 153 0.93 -5.57 8.12
C THR A 153 2.35 -5.09 7.85
N ASP A 154 3.36 -5.92 8.15
CA ASP A 154 4.76 -5.60 7.86
C ASP A 154 5.04 -5.54 6.35
N TYR A 155 4.53 -6.52 5.60
CA TYR A 155 4.60 -6.55 4.14
C TYR A 155 3.97 -5.30 3.51
N TYR A 156 2.82 -4.83 4.02
CA TYR A 156 2.19 -3.58 3.54
C TYR A 156 3.17 -2.40 3.54
N PHE A 157 3.90 -2.18 4.64
CA PHE A 157 4.83 -1.05 4.72
C PHE A 157 6.06 -1.26 3.84
N LYS A 158 6.61 -2.47 3.77
CA LYS A 158 7.70 -2.79 2.84
C LYS A 158 7.28 -2.55 1.39
N PHE A 159 6.06 -2.93 1.03
CA PHE A 159 5.55 -2.72 -0.31
C PHE A 159 5.25 -1.24 -0.61
N ARG A 160 4.75 -0.46 0.37
CA ARG A 160 4.65 1.01 0.25
C ARG A 160 6.01 1.64 -0.09
N VAL A 161 7.09 1.22 0.59
CA VAL A 161 8.45 1.70 0.29
C VAL A 161 8.86 1.33 -1.14
N LEU A 162 8.65 0.07 -1.53
CA LEU A 162 8.98 -0.40 -2.88
C LEU A 162 8.23 0.40 -3.96
N LEU A 163 6.93 0.61 -3.81
CA LEU A 163 6.11 1.35 -4.78
C LEU A 163 6.55 2.81 -4.94
N VAL A 164 7.12 3.38 -3.89
CA VAL A 164 7.64 4.75 -3.91
C VAL A 164 9.00 4.81 -4.60
N LYS A 165 9.92 3.90 -4.25
CA LYS A 165 11.29 3.86 -4.79
C LYS A 165 11.36 3.32 -6.21
N GLU A 166 10.50 2.36 -6.53
CA GLU A 166 10.45 1.64 -7.80
C GLU A 166 8.99 1.58 -8.33
N PRO A 167 8.42 2.71 -8.80
CA PRO A 167 7.02 2.76 -9.25
C PRO A 167 6.68 1.81 -10.41
N ASN A 168 7.69 1.41 -11.18
CA ASN A 168 7.56 0.51 -12.33
C ASN A 168 7.59 -0.97 -11.93
N THR A 169 7.81 -1.31 -10.66
CA THR A 169 7.78 -2.72 -10.20
C THR A 169 6.40 -3.35 -10.39
N LEU A 170 5.33 -2.56 -10.43
CA LEU A 170 3.99 -3.04 -10.81
C LEU A 170 3.85 -3.38 -12.30
N ASP A 171 4.82 -2.98 -13.13
CA ASP A 171 4.88 -3.26 -14.56
C ASP A 171 5.88 -4.41 -14.85
N ASP A 172 6.77 -4.73 -13.91
CA ASP A 172 7.66 -5.92 -13.91
C ASP A 172 7.10 -7.03 -13.01
N LEU A 173 6.44 -7.98 -13.66
CA LEU A 173 5.81 -9.12 -13.00
C LEU A 173 6.81 -10.00 -12.24
N ASN A 174 8.04 -10.18 -12.73
CA ASN A 174 9.02 -11.05 -12.08
C ASN A 174 9.58 -10.38 -10.81
N ALA A 175 9.87 -9.09 -10.88
CA ALA A 175 10.30 -8.32 -9.71
C ALA A 175 9.22 -8.31 -8.62
N LEU A 176 7.96 -8.11 -9.01
CA LEU A 176 6.83 -8.15 -8.08
C LEU A 176 6.67 -9.52 -7.41
N ILE A 177 6.75 -10.61 -8.18
CA ILE A 177 6.66 -11.98 -7.66
C ILE A 177 7.82 -12.26 -6.69
N ALA A 178 9.05 -11.91 -7.06
CA ALA A 178 10.22 -12.12 -6.20
C ALA A 178 10.09 -11.37 -4.87
N PHE A 179 9.61 -10.12 -4.92
CA PHE A 179 9.37 -9.33 -3.72
C PHE A 179 8.29 -9.95 -2.83
N GLN A 180 7.17 -10.37 -3.43
CA GLN A 180 6.06 -11.01 -2.73
C GLN A 180 6.46 -12.35 -2.10
N THR A 181 7.19 -13.18 -2.82
CA THR A 181 7.68 -14.45 -2.30
C THR A 181 8.53 -14.22 -1.05
N LYS A 182 9.53 -13.34 -1.15
CA LYS A 182 10.48 -13.09 -0.05
C LYS A 182 9.84 -12.43 1.17
N HIS A 183 8.98 -11.43 0.95
CA HIS A 183 8.51 -10.56 2.04
C HIS A 183 7.11 -10.87 2.55
N LEU A 184 6.36 -11.72 1.86
CA LEU A 184 5.05 -12.16 2.27
C LEU A 184 4.96 -13.68 2.33
N MET A 185 5.23 -14.38 1.23
CA MET A 185 4.90 -15.80 1.18
C MET A 185 5.82 -16.68 2.01
N GLU A 186 7.13 -16.50 1.94
CA GLU A 186 8.10 -17.21 2.77
C GLU A 186 7.78 -17.05 4.27
N PRO A 187 7.59 -15.82 4.82
CA PRO A 187 7.12 -15.65 6.19
C PRO A 187 5.80 -16.36 6.50
N LEU A 188 4.79 -16.28 5.62
CA LEU A 188 3.52 -16.98 5.85
C LEU A 188 3.73 -18.50 5.90
N MET A 189 4.55 -19.06 5.01
CA MET A 189 4.84 -20.50 5.01
C MET A 189 5.55 -20.97 6.28
N THR A 190 6.19 -20.10 7.07
CA THR A 190 6.77 -20.49 8.37
C THR A 190 5.72 -20.76 9.45
N ILE A 191 4.49 -20.24 9.31
CA ILE A 191 3.41 -20.36 10.31
C ILE A 191 2.21 -21.22 9.84
N TYR A 192 2.25 -21.66 8.58
CA TYR A 192 1.30 -22.62 8.02
C TYR A 192 2.03 -23.95 7.82
N PRO A 193 1.56 -25.05 8.43
CA PRO A 193 2.18 -26.37 8.26
C PRO A 193 2.27 -26.75 6.79
N ALA A 194 3.41 -27.30 6.36
CA ALA A 194 3.61 -27.68 4.96
C ALA A 194 2.56 -28.68 4.47
N ALA A 195 2.13 -29.61 5.33
CA ALA A 195 1.10 -30.60 5.07
C ALA A 195 -0.30 -29.99 4.84
N GLU A 196 -0.56 -28.78 5.32
CA GLU A 196 -1.87 -28.11 5.25
C GLU A 196 -1.88 -26.92 4.28
N LEU A 197 -0.76 -26.66 3.59
CA LEU A 197 -0.62 -25.50 2.70
C LEU A 197 -1.76 -25.41 1.69
N PHE A 198 -2.16 -26.56 1.12
CA PHE A 198 -3.24 -26.64 0.14
C PHE A 198 -4.58 -26.14 0.70
N SER A 199 -4.93 -26.57 1.91
CA SER A 199 -6.14 -26.14 2.64
C SER A 199 -6.11 -24.67 3.07
N HIS A 200 -4.99 -23.98 2.88
CA HIS A 200 -4.81 -22.56 3.13
C HIS A 200 -4.52 -21.74 1.86
N MET A 201 -4.50 -22.36 0.68
CA MET A 201 -4.12 -21.67 -0.56
C MET A 201 -5.05 -20.51 -0.93
N SER A 202 -6.36 -20.69 -0.75
CA SER A 202 -7.35 -19.63 -0.92
C SER A 202 -7.07 -18.44 0.01
N GLU A 203 -6.80 -18.71 1.28
CA GLU A 203 -6.50 -17.71 2.31
C GLU A 203 -5.19 -16.95 2.03
N LEU A 204 -4.12 -17.68 1.70
CA LEU A 204 -2.81 -17.16 1.34
C LEU A 204 -2.88 -16.26 0.10
N THR A 205 -3.64 -16.68 -0.91
CA THR A 205 -3.89 -15.89 -2.12
C THR A 205 -4.65 -14.61 -1.79
N GLN A 206 -5.68 -14.69 -0.94
CA GLN A 206 -6.44 -13.52 -0.51
C GLN A 206 -5.56 -12.53 0.29
N MET A 207 -4.71 -13.03 1.18
CA MET A 207 -3.75 -12.22 1.94
C MET A 207 -2.82 -11.42 1.03
N GLY A 208 -2.22 -12.07 0.03
CA GLY A 208 -1.38 -11.37 -0.95
C GLY A 208 -2.16 -10.34 -1.74
N MET A 209 -3.32 -10.70 -2.27
CA MET A 209 -4.11 -9.79 -3.07
C MET A 209 -4.55 -8.55 -2.28
N VAL A 210 -5.19 -8.73 -1.12
CA VAL A 210 -5.71 -7.64 -0.28
C VAL A 210 -4.59 -6.69 0.13
N THR A 211 -3.45 -7.23 0.58
CA THR A 211 -2.36 -6.41 1.08
C THR A 211 -1.68 -5.62 -0.04
N ASN A 212 -1.48 -6.23 -1.21
CA ASN A 212 -0.98 -5.53 -2.40
C ASN A 212 -1.89 -4.39 -2.84
N LEU A 213 -3.19 -4.68 -2.93
CA LEU A 213 -4.20 -3.73 -3.36
C LEU A 213 -4.29 -2.54 -2.39
N GLU A 214 -4.28 -2.79 -1.08
CA GLU A 214 -4.35 -1.71 -0.06
C GLU A 214 -3.10 -0.81 -0.12
N ALA A 215 -1.90 -1.40 -0.24
CA ALA A 215 -0.65 -0.65 -0.34
C ALA A 215 -0.57 0.19 -1.63
N GLN A 216 -0.94 -0.40 -2.76
CA GLN A 216 -1.01 0.31 -4.03
C GLN A 216 -2.03 1.44 -3.98
N MET A 217 -3.26 1.14 -3.55
CA MET A 217 -4.33 2.14 -3.45
C MET A 217 -3.89 3.33 -2.61
N SER A 218 -3.32 3.08 -1.43
CA SER A 218 -2.90 4.14 -0.52
C SER A 218 -1.83 5.00 -1.19
N THR A 219 -0.80 4.38 -1.78
CA THR A 219 0.26 5.10 -2.50
C THR A 219 -0.29 5.97 -3.62
N GLU A 220 -1.13 5.41 -4.49
CA GLU A 220 -1.70 6.14 -5.63
C GLU A 220 -2.60 7.28 -5.18
N VAL A 221 -3.49 7.07 -4.21
CA VAL A 221 -4.46 8.09 -3.77
C VAL A 221 -3.75 9.27 -3.11
N PHE A 222 -2.81 9.01 -2.19
CA PHE A 222 -2.05 10.11 -1.56
C PHE A 222 -1.20 10.85 -2.59
N HIS A 223 -0.49 10.13 -3.47
CA HIS A 223 0.29 10.74 -4.54
C HIS A 223 -0.54 11.64 -5.44
N ASP A 224 -1.65 11.12 -5.99
CA ASP A 224 -2.49 11.84 -6.94
C ASP A 224 -3.06 13.13 -6.31
N VAL A 225 -3.57 13.05 -5.07
CA VAL A 225 -4.17 14.21 -4.40
C VAL A 225 -3.11 15.24 -4.00
N TRP A 226 -1.96 14.81 -3.47
CA TRP A 226 -0.88 15.73 -3.13
C TRP A 226 -0.33 16.43 -4.38
N ARG A 227 -0.18 15.70 -5.48
CA ARG A 227 0.24 16.27 -6.76
C ARG A 227 -0.72 17.35 -7.24
N GLU A 228 -2.02 17.14 -7.10
CA GLU A 228 -3.01 18.17 -7.43
C GLU A 228 -2.91 19.41 -6.54
N TRP A 229 -2.64 19.24 -5.24
CA TRP A 229 -2.43 20.38 -4.35
C TRP A 229 -1.18 21.16 -4.69
N LEU A 230 -0.07 20.49 -4.99
CA LEU A 230 1.15 21.14 -5.45
C LEU A 230 0.92 21.92 -6.75
N LYS A 231 0.12 21.37 -7.69
CA LYS A 231 -0.25 22.07 -8.92
C LYS A 231 -1.13 23.30 -8.67
N LYS A 232 -2.07 23.21 -7.73
CA LYS A 232 -3.05 24.28 -7.45
C LYS A 232 -2.48 25.41 -6.59
N HIS A 233 -1.61 25.07 -5.65
CA HIS A 233 -1.13 25.99 -4.60
C HIS A 233 0.37 26.29 -4.68
N GLY A 234 1.09 25.67 -5.62
CA GLY A 234 2.56 25.73 -5.69
C GLY A 234 3.23 24.77 -4.69
N ALA A 235 4.53 24.60 -4.84
CA ALA A 235 5.30 23.61 -4.06
C ALA A 235 5.25 23.85 -2.54
N SER A 236 5.56 25.08 -2.10
CA SER A 236 5.64 25.42 -0.66
C SER A 236 4.29 25.26 0.05
N GLU A 237 3.24 25.96 -0.39
CA GLU A 237 1.91 25.85 0.21
C GLU A 237 1.31 24.45 0.00
N GLY A 238 1.53 23.85 -1.17
CA GLY A 238 1.05 22.51 -1.49
C GLY A 238 1.57 21.46 -0.51
N LEU A 239 2.89 21.43 -0.24
CA LEU A 239 3.49 20.49 0.71
C LEU A 239 2.98 20.70 2.13
N LEU A 240 2.81 21.95 2.58
CA LEU A 240 2.21 22.24 3.88
C LEU A 240 0.75 21.76 3.97
N ARG A 241 -0.03 21.94 2.91
CA ARG A 241 -1.40 21.38 2.84
C ARG A 241 -1.40 19.85 2.94
N CYS A 242 -0.45 19.18 2.28
CA CYS A 242 -0.25 17.73 2.40
C CYS A 242 0.07 17.31 3.84
N ALA A 243 1.00 18.01 4.49
CA ALA A 243 1.43 17.74 5.87
C ALA A 243 0.34 17.99 6.91
N ILE A 244 -0.58 18.94 6.66
CA ILE A 244 -1.71 19.23 7.55
C ILE A 244 -2.89 18.31 7.27
N ALA A 245 -3.24 18.02 6.02
CA ALA A 245 -4.42 17.20 5.76
C ALA A 245 -4.20 15.72 6.11
N THR A 246 -2.96 15.25 6.01
CA THR A 246 -2.60 13.83 6.13
C THR A 246 -1.28 13.63 6.89
N PRO A 247 -1.14 14.10 8.14
CA PRO A 247 0.14 14.17 8.84
C PRO A 247 0.87 12.83 8.95
N ALA A 248 0.16 11.75 9.28
CA ALA A 248 0.76 10.42 9.40
C ALA A 248 1.23 9.84 8.06
N GLU A 249 0.46 10.02 6.98
CA GLU A 249 0.83 9.48 5.67
C GLU A 249 1.89 10.34 4.98
N PHE A 250 1.85 11.65 5.20
CA PHE A 250 2.88 12.59 4.76
C PHE A 250 4.23 12.26 5.38
N ALA A 251 4.30 12.12 6.71
CA ALA A 251 5.54 11.76 7.39
C ALA A 251 6.00 10.33 7.06
N LEU A 252 5.09 9.36 6.93
CA LEU A 252 5.45 8.01 6.46
C LEU A 252 6.11 8.07 5.09
N THR A 253 5.50 8.77 4.13
CA THR A 253 6.04 8.81 2.76
C THR A 253 7.33 9.63 2.71
N ARG A 254 7.42 10.75 3.44
CA ARG A 254 8.64 11.55 3.61
C ARG A 254 9.81 10.72 4.15
N SER A 255 9.55 9.74 5.02
CA SER A 255 10.58 8.85 5.59
C SER A 255 11.28 7.96 4.56
N PHE A 256 10.71 7.82 3.36
CA PHE A 256 11.30 6.99 2.31
C PHE A 256 12.37 7.72 1.49
N PHE A 257 12.53 9.02 1.71
CA PHE A 257 13.41 9.91 0.96
C PHE A 257 14.50 10.50 1.85
N GLU A 258 15.66 10.75 1.24
CA GLU A 258 16.79 11.42 1.89
C GLU A 258 16.45 12.86 2.28
N ASP A 259 15.77 13.60 1.41
CA ASP A 259 15.45 15.01 1.61
C ASP A 259 14.07 15.42 1.07
N THR A 260 13.69 16.67 1.36
CA THR A 260 12.44 17.27 0.88
C THR A 260 12.39 17.37 -0.65
N ALA A 261 13.52 17.62 -1.32
CA ALA A 261 13.55 17.85 -2.77
C ALA A 261 13.26 16.55 -3.54
N ALA A 262 13.85 15.43 -3.12
CA ALA A 262 13.58 14.10 -3.67
C ALA A 262 12.11 13.72 -3.45
N PHE A 263 11.57 14.00 -2.25
CA PHE A 263 10.17 13.76 -1.95
C PHE A 263 9.23 14.61 -2.82
N GLU A 264 9.46 15.91 -2.93
CA GLU A 264 8.67 16.81 -3.78
C GLU A 264 8.70 16.36 -5.25
N LYS A 265 9.89 16.02 -5.75
CA LYS A 265 10.08 15.53 -7.12
C LYS A 265 9.26 14.26 -7.37
N TRP A 266 9.21 13.34 -6.40
CA TRP A 266 8.37 12.15 -6.50
C TRP A 266 6.89 12.50 -6.59
N ILE A 267 6.38 13.40 -5.75
CA ILE A 267 4.97 13.84 -5.80
C ILE A 267 4.64 14.47 -7.16
N GLN A 268 5.52 15.31 -7.70
CA GLN A 268 5.28 15.98 -8.98
C GLN A 268 5.32 15.02 -10.18
N THR A 269 6.13 13.96 -10.08
CA THR A 269 6.29 12.95 -11.14
C THR A 269 5.06 12.05 -11.22
N PRO A 270 4.36 11.98 -12.37
CA PRO A 270 3.24 11.07 -12.52
C PRO A 270 3.65 9.61 -12.26
N LEU A 271 2.90 8.89 -11.42
CA LEU A 271 3.14 7.45 -11.22
C LEU A 271 2.81 6.62 -12.47
N LYS A 272 1.92 7.12 -13.35
CA LYS A 272 1.53 6.46 -14.60
C LYS A 272 2.13 7.19 -15.78
N ILE A 273 2.80 6.46 -16.68
CA ILE A 273 3.18 7.00 -18.00
C ILE A 273 1.90 7.20 -18.79
N GLU A 274 1.55 8.46 -19.07
CA GLU A 274 0.51 8.77 -20.06
C GLU A 274 0.97 8.18 -21.39
N LYS A 275 0.30 7.12 -21.86
CA LYS A 275 0.45 6.71 -23.26
C LYS A 275 0.00 7.89 -24.10
N LYS A 276 0.94 8.60 -24.72
CA LYS A 276 0.65 9.55 -25.78
C LYS A 276 -0.22 8.81 -26.79
N SER A 277 -1.47 9.26 -26.94
CA SER A 277 -2.32 8.81 -28.04
C SER A 277 -1.55 9.09 -29.33
N GLU A 278 -1.18 8.02 -30.02
CA GLU A 278 -0.70 8.13 -31.38
C GLU A 278 -1.75 8.91 -32.17
N LYS A 279 -1.33 10.08 -32.67
CA LYS A 279 -2.01 10.78 -33.76
C LYS A 279 -2.28 9.75 -34.85
N LYS A 280 -3.52 9.27 -34.98
CA LYS A 280 -4.00 8.74 -36.25
C LYS A 280 -4.07 9.91 -37.22
N LYS A 281 -2.95 10.14 -37.92
CA LYS A 281 -2.96 10.66 -39.29
C LYS A 281 -3.94 9.81 -40.08
N GLY A 282 -5.01 10.42 -40.55
CA GLY A 282 -6.05 9.73 -41.30
C GLY A 282 -7.09 10.70 -41.86
N GLN A 283 -6.64 11.82 -42.45
CA GLN A 283 -7.44 12.51 -43.48
C GLN A 283 -7.04 11.91 -44.83
N PRO A 284 -7.94 11.26 -45.57
CA PRO A 284 -7.72 11.08 -46.99
C PRO A 284 -7.99 12.43 -47.67
N LYS A 285 -6.95 13.00 -48.28
CA LYS A 285 -7.13 13.90 -49.41
C LYS A 285 -7.26 13.04 -50.66
N LYS A 286 -8.49 12.96 -51.18
CA LYS A 286 -8.90 13.02 -52.59
C LYS A 286 -10.21 12.25 -52.77
#